data_AF-A0A7J9SLM8-F1
#
_entry.id   AF-A0A7J9SLM8-F1
#
_cell.length_a   1.000
_cell.length_b   1.000
_cell.length_c   1.000
_cell.angle_alpha   90.00
_cell.angle_beta   90.00
_cell.angle_gamma   90.00
#
_symmetry.space_group_name_H-M   'P 1'
#
loop_
_entity.id
_entity.type
_entity.pdbx_description
1 polymer ?
#
loop_
_entity_poly.entity_id
_entity_poly.type
_entity_poly.pdbx_seq_one_letter_code
_entity_poly.pdbx_strand_id
1 'polypeptide(L)'
;MTDADAVRCWLVERTYTDRGLVDMTYATPDGSRAHRRQVSTAVMRQRGAETTAAVEVEAAELESVDDADTRERYAAEAERMRNRHDPGEEV
;
A
#
# COMPACT_ATOMS: atom_id res chain seq x y z
N MET A 1 -21.06 5.43 -4.06
CA MET A 1 -21.09 4.85 -2.70
C MET A 1 -19.88 5.40 -1.99
N THR A 2 -20.06 5.80 -0.74
CA THR A 2 -19.45 6.99 -0.14
C THR A 2 -17.98 6.80 0.23
N ASP A 3 -17.10 7.62 -0.33
CA ASP A 3 -15.68 7.87 0.05
C ASP A 3 -15.48 8.30 1.52
N ALA A 4 -16.55 8.27 2.35
CA ALA A 4 -16.53 8.82 3.70
C ALA A 4 -15.70 8.00 4.71
N ASP A 5 -15.34 6.75 4.36
CA ASP A 5 -14.53 5.85 5.20
C ASP A 5 -13.27 5.33 4.49
N ALA A 6 -12.92 5.91 3.33
CA ALA A 6 -11.68 5.59 2.65
C ALA A 6 -10.49 6.18 3.42
N VAL A 7 -9.55 5.33 3.79
CA VAL A 7 -8.32 5.70 4.50
C VAL A 7 -7.18 5.72 3.50
N ARG A 8 -6.40 6.80 3.53
CA ARG A 8 -5.19 6.90 2.72
C ARG A 8 -4.08 6.03 3.30
N CYS A 9 -3.69 5.01 2.53
CA CYS A 9 -2.62 4.10 2.86
C CYS A 9 -1.41 4.30 1.94
N TRP A 10 -0.22 4.20 2.49
CA TRP A 10 1.05 4.47 1.81
C TRP A 10 1.77 3.16 1.53
N LEU A 11 2.46 3.07 0.39
CA LEU A 11 3.23 1.89 0.03
C LEU A 11 4.38 1.72 1.03
N VAL A 12 4.40 0.58 1.73
CA VAL A 12 5.43 0.25 2.74
C VAL A 12 6.25 -0.96 2.36
N GLU A 13 5.75 -1.81 1.46
CA GLU A 13 6.45 -2.99 0.99
C GLU A 13 6.03 -3.32 -0.44
N ARG A 14 7.00 -3.68 -1.27
CA ARG A 14 6.77 -4.20 -2.62
C ARG A 14 7.77 -5.32 -2.92
N THR A 15 7.24 -6.49 -3.26
CA THR A 15 8.05 -7.67 -3.55
C THR A 15 7.67 -8.27 -4.90
N TYR A 16 8.67 -8.55 -5.74
CA TYR A 16 8.49 -9.25 -7.01
C TYR A 16 8.76 -10.73 -6.81
N THR A 17 7.82 -11.56 -7.26
CA THR A 17 7.93 -13.02 -7.19
C THR A 17 8.44 -13.60 -8.52
N ASP A 18 8.98 -14.82 -8.46
CA ASP A 18 9.49 -15.55 -9.64
C ASP A 18 8.37 -15.93 -10.63
N ARG A 19 7.10 -15.82 -10.20
CA ARG A 19 5.91 -16.11 -11.01
C ARG A 19 5.39 -14.89 -11.76
N GLY A 20 6.13 -13.78 -11.74
CA GLY A 20 5.70 -12.53 -12.35
C GLY A 20 4.54 -11.86 -11.61
N LEU A 21 4.37 -12.15 -10.32
CA LEU A 21 3.43 -11.45 -9.42
C LEU A 21 4.18 -10.40 -8.61
N VAL A 22 3.50 -9.30 -8.32
CA VAL A 22 3.95 -8.25 -7.41
C VAL A 22 3.04 -8.27 -6.20
N ASP A 23 3.63 -8.49 -5.04
CA ASP A 23 2.99 -8.32 -3.74
C ASP A 23 3.25 -6.89 -3.26
N MET A 24 2.18 -6.16 -2.96
CA MET A 24 2.24 -4.81 -2.44
C MET A 24 1.51 -4.74 -1.11
N THR A 25 2.13 -4.08 -0.14
CA THR A 25 1.50 -3.75 1.13
C THR A 25 1.42 -2.24 1.27
N TYR A 26 0.20 -1.76 1.50
CA TYR A 26 -0.09 -0.37 1.80
C TYR A 26 -0.55 -0.25 3.25
N ALA A 27 0.05 0.63 4.04
CA ALA A 27 -0.29 0.78 5.45
C ALA A 27 -0.84 2.16 5.78
N THR A 28 -1.63 2.25 6.84
CA THR A 28 -1.99 3.53 7.42
C THR A 28 -0.72 4.25 7.91
N PRO A 29 -0.76 5.58 8.06
CA PRO A 29 0.44 6.37 8.41
C PRO A 29 1.03 6.01 9.77
N ASP A 30 0.18 5.52 10.67
CA ASP A 30 0.53 5.00 11.99
C ASP A 30 0.90 3.50 11.99
N GLY A 31 0.81 2.83 10.84
CA GLY A 31 1.15 1.43 10.63
C GLY A 31 0.20 0.42 11.25
N SER A 32 -0.84 0.82 11.99
CA SER A 32 -1.70 -0.11 12.74
C SER A 32 -2.60 -0.96 11.85
N ARG A 33 -2.83 -0.53 10.61
CA ARG A 33 -3.62 -1.28 9.63
C ARG A 33 -2.94 -1.30 8.28
N ALA A 34 -3.16 -2.38 7.54
CA ALA A 34 -2.58 -2.56 6.22
C ALA A 34 -3.56 -3.21 5.23
N HIS A 35 -3.41 -2.86 3.97
CA HIS A 35 -4.03 -3.50 2.83
C HIS A 35 -2.96 -4.23 2.02
N ARG A 36 -3.17 -5.53 1.78
CA ARG A 36 -2.29 -6.33 0.93
C ARG A 36 -2.96 -6.58 -0.41
N ARG A 37 -2.19 -6.35 -1.47
CA ARG A 37 -2.65 -6.53 -2.84
C ARG A 37 -1.60 -7.27 -3.65
N GLN A 38 -2.00 -8.37 -4.26
CA GLN A 38 -1.18 -9.11 -5.21
C GLN A 38 -1.71 -8.89 -6.64
N VAL A 39 -0.83 -8.54 -7.57
CA VAL A 39 -1.19 -8.34 -8.99
C VAL A 39 -0.13 -8.95 -9.89
N SER A 40 -0.52 -9.48 -11.05
CA SER A 40 0.46 -9.90 -12.04
C SER A 40 1.07 -8.70 -12.77
N THR A 41 2.39 -8.76 -12.97
CA THR A 41 3.14 -7.75 -13.74
C THR A 41 2.59 -7.58 -15.16
N ALA A 42 2.12 -8.66 -15.79
CA ALA A 42 1.49 -8.61 -17.10
C ALA A 42 0.17 -7.83 -17.08
N VAL A 43 -0.68 -8.01 -16.06
CA VAL A 43 -1.93 -7.26 -15.92
C VAL A 43 -1.67 -5.79 -15.62
N MET A 44 -0.68 -5.47 -14.78
CA MET A 44 -0.27 -4.08 -14.53
C MET A 44 0.11 -3.38 -15.83
N ARG A 45 0.99 -4.00 -16.63
CA ARG A 45 1.39 -3.47 -17.95
C ARG A 45 0.21 -3.31 -18.91
N GLN A 46 -0.69 -4.30 -18.96
CA GLN A 46 -1.84 -4.26 -19.87
C GLN A 46 -2.86 -3.18 -19.50
N ARG A 47 -3.05 -2.92 -18.20
CA ARG A 47 -4.01 -1.92 -17.71
C ARG A 47 -3.41 -0.52 -17.58
N GLY A 48 -2.11 -0.35 -17.83
CA GLY A 48 -1.39 0.88 -17.48
C GLY A 48 -1.51 1.19 -15.99
N ALA A 49 -1.68 0.18 -15.15
CA ALA A 49 -1.82 0.36 -13.71
C ALA A 49 -0.42 0.44 -13.09
N GLU A 50 -0.07 1.61 -12.60
CA GLU A 50 1.22 1.88 -11.97
C GLU A 50 1.14 1.67 -10.45
N THR A 51 2.29 1.44 -9.82
CA THR A 51 2.37 1.43 -8.36
C THR A 51 2.41 2.89 -7.92
N THR A 52 1.37 3.36 -7.25
CA THR A 52 1.36 4.72 -6.70
C THR A 52 1.95 4.72 -5.29
N ALA A 53 2.47 5.87 -4.85
CA ALA A 53 2.99 6.06 -3.51
C ALA A 53 1.91 5.85 -2.43
N ALA A 54 0.65 6.17 -2.73
CA ALA A 54 -0.49 5.93 -1.86
C ALA A 54 -1.73 5.49 -2.64
N VAL A 55 -2.65 4.86 -1.92
CA VAL A 55 -3.99 4.49 -2.39
C VAL A 55 -5.02 4.82 -1.32
N GLU A 56 -6.26 5.05 -1.74
CA GLU A 56 -7.41 5.19 -0.85
C GLU A 56 -8.10 3.83 -0.74
N VAL A 57 -8.20 3.32 0.48
CA VAL A 57 -8.71 1.98 0.78
C VAL A 57 -9.82 2.09 1.80
N GLU A 58 -10.94 1.43 1.55
CA GLU A 58 -12.05 1.37 2.51
C GLU A 58 -11.55 0.79 3.85
N ALA A 59 -11.93 1.41 4.97
CA ALA A 59 -11.50 0.95 6.29
C ALA A 59 -11.86 -0.52 6.59
N ALA A 60 -12.87 -1.07 5.92
CA ALA A 60 -13.29 -2.47 6.03
C ALA A 60 -12.39 -3.46 5.29
N GLU A 61 -11.61 -2.99 4.30
CA GLU A 61 -10.63 -3.79 3.55
C GLU A 61 -9.23 -3.76 4.20
N LEU A 62 -9.09 -3.03 5.31
CA LEU A 62 -7.87 -2.93 6.08
C LEU A 62 -7.81 -4.00 7.16
N GLU A 63 -6.69 -4.72 7.18
CA GLU A 63 -6.38 -5.71 8.20
C GLU A 63 -5.56 -5.07 9.33
N SER A 64 -5.79 -5.48 10.58
CA SER A 64 -5.01 -4.98 11.72
C SER A 64 -3.61 -5.59 11.74
N VAL A 65 -2.62 -4.78 12.09
CA VAL A 65 -1.23 -5.20 12.29
C VAL A 65 -1.00 -5.38 13.78
N ASP A 66 -1.09 -6.62 14.24
CA ASP A 66 -1.01 -6.96 15.67
C ASP A 66 0.43 -6.93 16.22
N ASP A 67 1.40 -7.20 15.36
CA ASP A 67 2.82 -7.21 15.70
C ASP A 67 3.37 -5.79 15.82
N ALA A 68 3.91 -5.44 16.99
CA ALA A 68 4.36 -4.09 17.29
C ALA A 68 5.57 -3.68 16.44
N ASP A 69 6.54 -4.57 16.26
CA ASP A 69 7.72 -4.32 15.43
C ASP A 69 7.31 -4.08 13.96
N THR A 70 6.37 -4.86 13.44
CA THR A 70 5.82 -4.68 12.09
C THR A 70 5.09 -3.34 11.96
N ARG A 71 4.30 -2.97 12.97
CA ARG A 71 3.58 -1.69 13.00
C ARG A 71 4.54 -0.51 12.95
N GLU A 72 5.57 -0.51 13.78
CA GLU A 72 6.59 0.56 13.80
C GLU A 72 7.32 0.66 12.46
N ARG A 73 7.69 -0.48 11.88
CA ARG A 73 8.33 -0.52 10.56
C ARG A 73 7.42 0.06 9.47
N TYR A 74 6.15 -0.33 9.44
CA TYR A 74 5.20 0.20 8.47
C TYR A 74 4.96 1.70 8.66
N ALA A 75 4.83 2.19 9.90
CA ALA A 75 4.69 3.62 10.17
C ALA A 75 5.90 4.42 9.65
N ALA A 76 7.12 3.94 9.92
CA ALA A 76 8.34 4.59 9.47
C ALA A 76 8.44 4.64 7.93
N GLU A 77 8.12 3.54 7.24
CA GLU A 77 8.15 3.52 5.77
C GLU A 77 7.03 4.37 5.15
N ALA A 78 5.83 4.38 5.76
CA ALA A 78 4.74 5.24 5.31
C ALA A 78 5.09 6.72 5.43
N GLU A 79 5.74 7.12 6.52
CA GLU A 79 6.26 8.47 6.71
C GLU A 79 7.33 8.82 5.67
N ARG A 80 8.30 7.92 5.42
CA ARG A 80 9.32 8.12 4.38
C ARG A 80 8.70 8.30 2.99
N MET A 81 7.75 7.43 2.63
CA MET A 81 7.07 7.47 1.34
C MET A 81 6.34 8.80 1.15
N ARG A 82 5.56 9.23 2.16
CA ARG A 82 4.85 10.51 2.16
C ARG A 82 5.74 11.72 2.06
N ASN A 83 6.88 11.70 2.75
CA ASN A 83 7.80 12.84 2.74
C ASN A 83 8.54 12.98 1.40
N ARG A 84 8.61 11.91 0.61
CA ARG A 84 9.36 11.87 -0.65
C ARG A 84 8.48 11.98 -1.88
N HIS A 85 7.25 11.51 -1.82
CA HIS A 85 6.37 11.36 -2.98
C HIS A 85 4.98 11.93 -2.72
N ASP A 86 4.39 12.51 -3.76
CA ASP A 86 2.97 12.84 -3.73
C ASP A 86 2.10 11.56 -3.73
N PRO A 87 0.90 11.55 -3.13
CA PRO A 87 0.08 10.34 -3.02
C PRO A 87 -0.19 9.61 -4.34
N GLY A 88 -0.37 10.34 -5.44
CA GLY A 88 -0.62 9.80 -6.77
C GLY A 88 0.63 9.65 -7.63
N GLU A 89 1.82 9.95 -7.09
CA GLU A 89 3.08 9.78 -7.80
C GLU A 89 3.40 8.29 -7.94
N GLU A 90 3.95 7.92 -9.10
CA GLU A 90 4.35 6.56 -9.40
C GLU A 90 5.73 6.23 -8.80
N VAL A 91 5.90 5.00 -8.30
CA VAL A 91 7.12 4.50 -7.63
C VAL A 91 7.55 3.11 -8.11
#